data_AF-A0A4Q2V2I4-F1
#
_entry.id   AF-A0A4Q2V2I4-F1
#
_cell.length_a   1.000
_cell.length_b   1.000
_cell.length_c   1.000
_cell.angle_alpha   90.00
_cell.angle_beta   90.00
_cell.angle_gamma   90.00
#
_symmetry.space_group_name_H-M   'P 1'
#
loop_
_entity.id
_entity.type
_entity.pdbx_description
1 polymer ?
#
loop_
_entity_poly.entity_id
_entity_poly.type
_entity_poly.pdbx_seq_one_letter_code
_entity_poly.pdbx_strand_id
1 'polypeptide(L)'
;MGLVTRAEELKRPQFLYWLDKQELHEFKNYSHFTDPSSILSSSYDYILITIDAKCVQSEEGEELVKIIGQAARDKTTKVIIGSVFLGARDWILEKSGLPDNQVTSAGLGIVAYPGKTANLPVHPPADSDLVKKADVAYVDSMGNGFILEDYVPSISSSFSKLYNACEVSNCVIWSSTQCALNIFPLVAVFIGLELLGWPKIKDIDTESEVWSLTIAAAKEVQMLDVCGEAGTQTAQATSESTFVQMFAYLEEKLRPLDFQAFNQFHHGGKVVEQDRIHIERCISQGVAEGKPMSALKTLLQSINH
;
A
#
# COMPACT_ATOMS: atom_id res chain seq x y z
N MET A 1 -6.23 -16.56 -29.20
CA MET A 1 -6.13 -17.19 -27.88
C MET A 1 -7.13 -16.51 -26.98
N GLY A 2 -8.07 -17.25 -26.39
CA GLY A 2 -9.05 -16.65 -25.48
C GLY A 2 -8.34 -16.12 -24.23
N LEU A 3 -8.73 -14.93 -23.77
CA LEU A 3 -8.29 -14.39 -22.49
C LEU A 3 -8.75 -15.36 -21.39
N VAL A 4 -7.81 -16.02 -20.74
CA VAL A 4 -8.08 -16.79 -19.52
C VAL A 4 -8.49 -15.78 -18.45
N THR A 5 -9.63 -16.00 -17.79
CA THR A 5 -10.07 -15.09 -16.72
C THR A 5 -9.19 -15.29 -15.49
N ARG A 6 -9.06 -14.27 -14.64
CA ARG A 6 -8.26 -14.37 -13.40
C ARG A 6 -8.71 -15.53 -12.50
N ALA A 7 -10.01 -15.82 -12.48
CA ALA A 7 -10.55 -16.96 -11.74
C ALA A 7 -10.02 -18.31 -12.25
N GLU A 8 -9.90 -18.49 -13.57
CA GLU A 8 -9.32 -19.72 -14.14
C GLU A 8 -7.82 -19.84 -13.83
N GLU A 9 -7.08 -18.72 -13.84
CA GLU A 9 -5.66 -18.73 -13.46
C GLU A 9 -5.46 -19.16 -12.00
N LEU A 10 -6.37 -18.80 -11.10
CA LEU A 10 -6.30 -19.13 -9.68
C LEU A 10 -6.69 -20.59 -9.37
N LYS A 11 -7.15 -21.38 -10.35
CA LYS A 11 -7.42 -22.82 -10.17
C LYS A 11 -6.15 -23.69 -10.11
N ARG A 12 -5.03 -23.21 -10.63
CA ARG A 12 -3.74 -23.91 -10.62
C ARG A 12 -2.80 -23.35 -9.55
N PRO A 13 -1.73 -24.06 -9.15
CA PRO A 13 -0.65 -23.46 -8.38
C PRO A 13 -0.14 -22.17 -9.03
N GLN A 14 0.22 -21.18 -8.19
CA GLN A 14 0.82 -19.93 -8.62
C GLN A 14 2.34 -20.02 -8.49
N PHE A 15 3.07 -19.32 -9.34
CA PHE A 15 4.53 -19.22 -9.25
C PHE A 15 4.93 -17.84 -8.72
N LEU A 16 5.63 -17.82 -7.60
CA LEU A 16 6.11 -16.59 -6.93
C LEU A 16 7.62 -16.50 -7.11
N TYR A 17 8.12 -15.43 -7.73
CA TYR A 17 9.55 -15.22 -7.92
C TYR A 17 10.10 -14.19 -6.95
N TRP A 18 10.96 -14.66 -6.05
CA TRP A 18 11.70 -13.82 -5.11
C TRP A 18 12.93 -13.25 -5.80
N LEU A 19 12.86 -11.98 -6.19
CA LEU A 19 13.84 -11.31 -7.04
C LEU A 19 15.25 -11.26 -6.42
N ASP A 20 15.37 -10.89 -5.13
CA ASP A 20 16.66 -10.76 -4.45
C ASP A 20 17.27 -12.11 -4.04
N LYS A 21 16.45 -13.16 -3.86
CA LYS A 21 16.92 -14.54 -3.61
C LYS A 21 17.12 -15.36 -4.88
N GLN A 22 16.56 -14.91 -6.00
CA GLN A 22 16.50 -15.63 -7.27
C GLN A 22 15.78 -16.98 -7.17
N GLU A 23 14.78 -17.08 -6.31
CA GLU A 23 14.04 -18.32 -6.05
C GLU A 23 12.63 -18.26 -6.63
N LEU A 24 12.25 -19.31 -7.39
CA LEU A 24 10.90 -19.47 -7.92
C LEU A 24 10.15 -20.50 -7.07
N HIS A 25 9.15 -20.05 -6.32
CA HIS A 25 8.35 -20.89 -5.44
C HIS A 25 7.01 -21.25 -6.09
N GLU A 26 6.61 -22.50 -5.94
CA GLU A 26 5.25 -22.94 -6.25
C GLU A 26 4.35 -22.72 -5.02
N PHE A 27 3.39 -21.81 -5.14
CA PHE A 27 2.35 -21.58 -4.14
C PHE A 27 1.10 -22.40 -4.47
N LYS A 28 0.74 -23.31 -3.57
CA LYS A 28 -0.36 -24.27 -3.71
C LYS A 28 -1.10 -24.45 -2.38
N ASN A 29 -2.13 -25.29 -2.37
CA ASN A 29 -2.97 -25.57 -1.20
C ASN A 29 -3.77 -24.35 -0.72
N TYR A 30 -4.24 -23.53 -1.66
CA TYR A 30 -5.19 -22.45 -1.38
C TYR A 30 -6.51 -22.73 -2.09
N SER A 31 -7.59 -22.22 -1.52
CA SER A 31 -8.91 -22.16 -2.15
C SER A 31 -9.14 -20.74 -2.68
N HIS A 32 -9.85 -20.63 -3.80
CA HIS A 32 -10.33 -19.34 -4.31
C HIS A 32 -11.84 -19.39 -4.45
N PHE A 33 -12.48 -18.26 -4.18
CA PHE A 33 -13.92 -18.09 -4.33
C PHE A 33 -14.18 -16.87 -5.21
N THR A 34 -15.13 -16.98 -6.14
CA THR A 34 -15.61 -15.85 -6.94
C THR A 34 -16.94 -15.30 -6.44
N ASP A 35 -17.67 -16.09 -5.64
CA ASP A 35 -18.84 -15.64 -4.89
C ASP A 35 -18.41 -15.33 -3.45
N PRO A 36 -18.41 -14.04 -3.04
CA PRO A 36 -18.07 -13.62 -1.68
C PRO A 36 -18.87 -14.33 -0.60
N SER A 37 -20.13 -14.70 -0.87
CA SER A 37 -21.01 -15.36 0.11
C SER A 37 -20.47 -16.70 0.60
N SER A 38 -19.56 -17.31 -0.16
CA SER A 38 -18.90 -18.58 0.21
C SER A 38 -18.18 -18.47 1.56
N ILE A 39 -17.67 -17.28 1.93
CA ILE A 39 -16.96 -17.08 3.20
C ILE A 39 -17.87 -17.25 4.43
N LEU A 40 -19.19 -17.11 4.28
CA LEU A 40 -20.15 -17.21 5.39
C LEU A 40 -20.22 -18.64 5.98
N SER A 41 -19.89 -19.65 5.18
CA SER A 41 -19.96 -21.06 5.54
C SER A 41 -18.80 -21.56 6.41
N SER A 42 -17.85 -20.69 6.75
CA SER A 42 -16.61 -21.07 7.45
C SER A 42 -16.26 -20.12 8.59
N SER A 43 -15.26 -20.53 9.36
CA SER A 43 -14.65 -19.76 10.44
C SER A 43 -13.22 -19.42 10.04
N TYR A 44 -12.81 -18.19 10.28
CA TYR A 44 -11.44 -17.73 10.01
C TYR A 44 -10.87 -17.11 11.28
N ASP A 45 -9.58 -17.31 11.53
CA ASP A 45 -8.88 -16.57 12.58
C ASP A 45 -8.68 -15.10 12.15
N TYR A 46 -8.26 -14.91 10.89
CA TYR A 46 -8.03 -13.61 10.28
C TYR A 46 -8.63 -13.51 8.87
N ILE A 47 -9.14 -12.33 8.53
CA ILE A 47 -9.49 -11.93 7.17
C ILE A 47 -8.64 -10.70 6.82
N LEU A 48 -7.88 -10.79 5.73
CA LEU A 48 -7.05 -9.70 5.23
C LEU A 48 -7.71 -9.07 3.99
N ILE A 49 -7.92 -7.76 4.02
CA ILE A 49 -8.46 -7.00 2.89
C ILE A 49 -7.28 -6.37 2.13
N THR A 50 -6.94 -6.86 0.95
CA THR A 50 -5.76 -6.41 0.18
C THR A 50 -6.13 -5.70 -1.13
N ILE A 51 -7.33 -5.15 -1.21
CA ILE A 51 -7.84 -4.41 -2.37
C ILE A 51 -7.53 -2.91 -2.21
N ASP A 52 -7.23 -2.22 -3.32
CA ASP A 52 -6.93 -0.79 -3.28
C ASP A 52 -8.15 0.06 -2.91
N ALA A 53 -7.91 1.32 -2.53
CA ALA A 53 -8.94 2.23 -2.03
C ALA A 53 -10.07 2.48 -3.02
N LYS A 54 -9.80 2.49 -4.33
CA LYS A 54 -10.83 2.67 -5.35
C LYS A 54 -11.72 1.43 -5.44
N CYS A 55 -11.12 0.25 -5.49
CA CYS A 55 -11.86 -1.01 -5.58
C CYS A 55 -12.67 -1.30 -4.31
N VAL A 56 -12.12 -1.05 -3.11
CA VAL A 56 -12.85 -1.30 -1.86
C VAL A 56 -14.04 -0.37 -1.67
N GLN A 57 -13.98 0.84 -2.23
CA GLN A 57 -15.07 1.83 -2.18
C GLN A 57 -16.04 1.74 -3.37
N SER A 58 -15.88 0.76 -4.27
CA SER A 58 -16.90 0.49 -5.31
C SER A 58 -18.15 -0.15 -4.71
N GLU A 59 -19.22 -0.27 -5.48
CA GLU A 59 -20.44 -0.97 -5.05
C GLU A 59 -20.14 -2.43 -4.68
N GLU A 60 -19.36 -3.12 -5.50
CA GLU A 60 -18.93 -4.49 -5.26
C GLU A 60 -17.97 -4.61 -4.07
N GLY A 61 -17.07 -3.64 -3.91
CA GLY A 61 -16.16 -3.57 -2.77
C GLY A 61 -16.90 -3.36 -1.45
N GLU A 62 -17.87 -2.45 -1.43
CA GLU A 62 -18.72 -2.20 -0.25
C GLU A 62 -19.54 -3.45 0.10
N GLU A 63 -20.10 -4.14 -0.91
CA GLU A 63 -20.84 -5.37 -0.69
C GLU A 63 -19.94 -6.49 -0.12
N LEU A 64 -18.72 -6.63 -0.64
CA LEU A 64 -17.74 -7.56 -0.07
C LEU A 64 -17.43 -7.24 1.40
N VAL A 65 -17.29 -5.96 1.76
CA VAL A 65 -17.04 -5.52 3.14
C VAL A 65 -18.22 -5.82 4.06
N LYS A 66 -19.46 -5.66 3.59
CA LYS A 66 -20.67 -6.08 4.32
C LYS A 66 -20.69 -7.58 4.56
N ILE A 67 -20.34 -8.39 3.55
CA ILE A 67 -20.28 -9.85 3.65
C ILE A 67 -19.17 -10.29 4.61
N ILE A 68 -18.00 -9.64 4.60
CA ILE A 68 -16.94 -9.85 5.61
C ILE A 68 -17.47 -9.53 7.01
N GLY A 69 -18.20 -8.43 7.15
CA GLY A 69 -18.90 -8.07 8.39
C GLY A 69 -19.81 -9.18 8.89
N GLN A 70 -20.67 -9.72 8.02
CA GLN A 70 -21.54 -10.86 8.36
C GLN A 70 -20.74 -12.12 8.72
N ALA A 71 -19.63 -12.37 8.04
CA ALA A 71 -18.80 -13.54 8.27
C ALA A 71 -18.07 -13.50 9.62
N ALA A 72 -17.69 -12.31 10.11
CA ALA A 72 -16.89 -12.12 11.32
C ALA A 72 -17.69 -11.68 12.55
N ARG A 73 -18.89 -11.11 12.37
CA ARG A 73 -19.75 -10.63 13.47
C ARG A 73 -20.09 -11.76 14.44
N ASP A 74 -20.03 -11.43 15.72
CA ASP A 74 -20.28 -12.36 16.84
C ASP A 74 -19.35 -13.59 16.86
N LYS A 75 -18.24 -13.55 16.12
CA LYS A 75 -17.18 -14.58 16.10
C LYS A 75 -15.86 -14.04 16.64
N THR A 76 -14.85 -14.90 16.73
CA THR A 76 -13.49 -14.52 17.12
C THR A 76 -12.65 -13.96 15.97
N THR A 77 -13.15 -14.04 14.74
CA THR A 77 -12.49 -13.60 13.51
C THR A 77 -12.04 -12.15 13.60
N LYS A 78 -10.80 -11.89 13.20
CA LYS A 78 -10.19 -10.55 13.17
C LYS A 78 -10.05 -10.08 11.73
N VAL A 79 -10.26 -8.80 11.49
CA VAL A 79 -10.14 -8.18 10.16
C VAL A 79 -8.93 -7.24 10.15
N ILE A 80 -8.08 -7.39 9.14
CA ILE A 80 -6.88 -6.58 8.92
C ILE A 80 -7.01 -5.87 7.57
N ILE A 81 -6.97 -4.55 7.59
CA ILE A 81 -7.17 -3.70 6.41
C ILE A 81 -5.80 -3.39 5.78
N GLY A 82 -5.59 -3.83 4.55
CA GLY A 82 -4.42 -3.46 3.73
C GLY A 82 -4.70 -2.36 2.69
N SER A 83 -5.94 -1.85 2.62
CA SER A 83 -6.29 -0.72 1.75
C SER A 83 -5.73 0.59 2.31
N VAL A 84 -5.09 1.41 1.46
CA VAL A 84 -4.42 2.64 1.90
C VAL A 84 -5.24 3.87 1.50
N PHE A 85 -5.90 4.48 2.48
CA PHE A 85 -6.48 5.82 2.37
C PHE A 85 -6.75 6.39 3.77
N LEU A 86 -6.87 7.72 3.89
CA LEU A 86 -7.15 8.36 5.18
C LEU A 86 -8.56 7.96 5.67
N GLY A 87 -8.64 7.44 6.90
CA GLY A 87 -9.89 6.97 7.49
C GLY A 87 -10.35 5.58 7.02
N ALA A 88 -9.44 4.76 6.47
CA ALA A 88 -9.77 3.41 6.01
C ALA A 88 -10.40 2.53 7.10
N ARG A 89 -9.89 2.59 8.33
CA ARG A 89 -10.44 1.82 9.45
C ARG A 89 -11.87 2.22 9.78
N ASP A 90 -12.13 3.50 9.90
CA ASP A 90 -13.47 4.01 10.25
C ASP A 90 -14.48 3.69 9.15
N TRP A 91 -14.08 3.82 7.88
CA TRP A 91 -14.91 3.44 6.75
C TRP A 91 -15.24 1.94 6.76
N ILE A 92 -14.26 1.07 7.02
CA ILE A 92 -14.50 -0.37 7.11
C ILE A 92 -15.43 -0.70 8.27
N LEU A 93 -15.23 -0.11 9.45
CA LEU A 93 -16.10 -0.30 10.61
C LEU A 93 -17.55 0.09 10.32
N GLU A 94 -17.76 1.25 9.68
CA GLU A 94 -19.07 1.73 9.27
C GLU A 94 -19.77 0.73 8.34
N LYS A 95 -19.07 0.28 7.29
CA LYS A 95 -19.65 -0.56 6.24
C LYS A 95 -19.82 -2.02 6.64
N SER A 96 -18.90 -2.57 7.43
CA SER A 96 -18.99 -3.96 7.89
C SER A 96 -19.90 -4.11 9.11
N GLY A 97 -20.12 -3.03 9.87
CA GLY A 97 -20.80 -3.07 11.16
C GLY A 97 -20.10 -4.01 12.15
N LEU A 98 -18.77 -4.06 12.12
CA LEU A 98 -17.96 -4.80 13.08
C LEU A 98 -17.61 -3.89 14.27
N PRO A 99 -17.47 -4.43 15.48
CA PRO A 99 -16.92 -3.69 16.60
C PRO A 99 -15.47 -3.27 16.35
N ASP A 100 -15.09 -2.14 16.93
CA ASP A 100 -13.76 -1.54 16.86
C ASP A 100 -12.62 -2.52 17.24
N ASN A 101 -12.87 -3.39 18.22
CA ASN A 101 -11.93 -4.39 18.74
C ASN A 101 -11.74 -5.63 17.85
N GLN A 102 -12.37 -5.67 16.67
CA GLN A 102 -12.19 -6.72 15.67
C GLN A 102 -11.43 -6.25 14.42
N VAL A 103 -11.15 -4.95 14.29
CA VAL A 103 -10.59 -4.39 13.05
C VAL A 103 -9.33 -3.59 13.34
N THR A 104 -8.23 -3.94 12.66
CA THR A 104 -7.00 -3.14 12.61
C THR A 104 -6.57 -2.88 11.16
N SER A 105 -5.56 -2.05 10.98
CA SER A 105 -4.96 -1.71 9.68
C SER A 105 -3.55 -2.25 9.55
N ALA A 106 -3.08 -2.37 8.32
CA ALA A 106 -1.74 -2.80 7.98
C ALA A 106 -1.22 -2.13 6.71
N GLY A 107 0.10 -1.97 6.65
CA GLY A 107 0.87 -1.70 5.44
C GLY A 107 1.66 -2.93 5.00
N LEU A 108 2.00 -2.97 3.71
CA LEU A 108 2.88 -3.98 3.14
C LEU A 108 4.25 -3.36 2.84
N GLY A 109 5.32 -3.99 3.33
CA GLY A 109 6.69 -3.66 2.97
C GLY A 109 7.25 -4.55 1.85
N ILE A 110 6.51 -5.59 1.45
CA ILE A 110 6.83 -6.42 0.29
C ILE A 110 6.39 -5.70 -0.97
N VAL A 111 7.33 -5.54 -1.91
CA VAL A 111 7.03 -4.93 -3.20
C VAL A 111 6.78 -6.03 -4.22
N ALA A 112 5.57 -6.10 -4.78
CA ALA A 112 5.14 -7.19 -5.64
C ALA A 112 4.42 -6.70 -6.91
N TYR A 113 4.65 -7.39 -8.03
CA TYR A 113 4.02 -7.10 -9.31
C TYR A 113 3.77 -8.37 -10.14
N PRO A 114 2.84 -8.35 -11.13
CA PRO A 114 2.60 -9.49 -12.00
C PRO A 114 3.80 -9.76 -12.93
N GLY A 115 4.60 -10.81 -12.67
CA GLY A 115 5.84 -11.06 -13.41
C GLY A 115 5.64 -11.31 -14.91
N LYS A 116 4.59 -12.04 -15.27
CA LYS A 116 4.22 -12.38 -16.66
C LYS A 116 3.78 -11.19 -17.51
N THR A 117 3.15 -10.19 -16.90
CA THR A 117 2.39 -9.16 -17.64
C THR A 117 2.88 -7.74 -17.37
N ALA A 118 3.58 -7.49 -16.26
CA ALA A 118 4.23 -6.22 -16.04
C ALA A 118 5.49 -6.13 -16.90
N ASN A 119 5.61 -5.04 -17.66
CA ASN A 119 6.80 -4.75 -18.46
C ASN A 119 7.76 -3.87 -17.66
N LEU A 120 8.38 -4.44 -16.62
CA LEU A 120 9.36 -3.75 -15.77
C LEU A 120 10.80 -4.14 -16.15
N PRO A 121 11.77 -3.21 -16.04
CA PRO A 121 13.19 -3.54 -16.15
C PRO A 121 13.57 -4.62 -15.12
N VAL A 122 14.36 -5.60 -15.57
CA VAL A 122 14.93 -6.64 -14.72
C VAL A 122 16.44 -6.43 -14.63
N HIS A 123 16.94 -6.18 -13.44
CA HIS A 123 18.37 -5.97 -13.20
C HIS A 123 19.01 -7.22 -12.58
N PRO A 124 20.30 -7.48 -12.82
CA PRO A 124 21.02 -8.51 -12.08
C PRO A 124 20.95 -8.27 -10.56
N PRO A 125 20.88 -9.32 -9.73
CA PRO A 125 21.00 -10.72 -10.14
C PRO A 125 19.68 -11.40 -10.53
N ALA A 126 18.55 -10.68 -10.64
CA ALA A 126 17.29 -11.30 -11.04
C ALA A 126 17.35 -11.84 -12.48
N ASP A 127 16.74 -13.00 -12.69
CA ASP A 127 16.66 -13.67 -13.99
C ASP A 127 15.35 -13.29 -14.68
N SER A 128 15.48 -12.60 -15.83
CA SER A 128 14.33 -12.17 -16.64
C SER A 128 13.45 -13.32 -17.13
N ASP A 129 14.01 -14.52 -17.33
CA ASP A 129 13.25 -15.69 -17.75
C ASP A 129 12.46 -16.31 -16.59
N LEU A 130 12.94 -16.16 -15.35
CA LEU A 130 12.17 -16.54 -14.16
C LEU A 130 11.05 -15.53 -13.87
N VAL A 131 11.29 -14.23 -14.06
CA VAL A 131 10.24 -13.19 -13.96
C VAL A 131 9.07 -13.51 -14.90
N LYS A 132 9.36 -13.84 -16.17
CA LYS A 132 8.33 -14.20 -17.17
C LYS A 132 7.57 -15.49 -16.85
N LYS A 133 8.11 -16.36 -15.99
CA LYS A 133 7.43 -17.58 -15.51
C LYS A 133 6.56 -17.32 -14.27
N ALA A 134 6.81 -16.23 -13.56
CA ALA A 134 6.17 -15.91 -12.30
C ALA A 134 4.78 -15.29 -12.50
N ASP A 135 3.79 -15.78 -11.77
CA ASP A 135 2.50 -15.08 -11.62
C ASP A 135 2.68 -13.80 -10.82
N VAL A 136 3.57 -13.81 -9.84
CA VAL A 136 3.96 -12.66 -9.03
C VAL A 136 5.48 -12.65 -8.88
N ALA A 137 6.13 -11.54 -9.19
CA ALA A 137 7.51 -11.28 -8.82
C ALA A 137 7.53 -10.30 -7.64
N TYR A 138 8.42 -10.50 -6.68
CA TYR A 138 8.48 -9.68 -5.47
C TYR A 138 9.90 -9.51 -4.91
N VAL A 139 10.08 -8.44 -4.13
CA VAL A 139 11.26 -8.20 -3.27
C VAL A 139 10.79 -8.06 -1.82
N ASP A 140 11.54 -8.69 -0.91
CA ASP A 140 11.36 -8.59 0.54
C ASP A 140 12.71 -8.39 1.25
N SER A 141 13.36 -7.27 0.94
CA SER A 141 14.69 -6.92 1.44
C SER A 141 14.70 -5.77 2.46
N MET A 142 13.53 -5.16 2.70
CA MET A 142 13.36 -4.03 3.63
C MET A 142 13.37 -4.45 5.11
N GLY A 143 13.27 -5.76 5.39
CA GLY A 143 13.30 -6.32 6.73
C GLY A 143 11.97 -6.29 7.48
N ASN A 144 10.96 -5.56 6.98
CA ASN A 144 9.61 -5.52 7.52
C ASN A 144 8.61 -5.75 6.39
N GLY A 145 8.32 -7.00 6.03
CA GLY A 145 7.37 -7.31 4.95
C GLY A 145 5.92 -6.96 5.28
N PHE A 146 5.60 -6.83 6.57
CA PHE A 146 4.27 -6.45 7.05
C PHE A 146 4.37 -5.44 8.20
N ILE A 147 3.50 -4.43 8.21
CA ILE A 147 3.47 -3.38 9.23
C ILE A 147 2.04 -3.35 9.78
N LEU A 148 1.84 -3.78 11.01
CA LEU A 148 0.53 -3.71 11.67
C LEU A 148 0.39 -2.41 12.46
N GLU A 149 -0.79 -1.81 12.41
CA GLU A 149 -1.16 -0.74 13.32
C GLU A 149 -1.63 -1.28 14.66
N ASP A 150 -1.34 -0.54 15.73
CA ASP A 150 -1.62 -0.89 17.12
C ASP A 150 -3.02 -0.50 17.61
N TYR A 151 -3.96 -0.15 16.72
CA TYR A 151 -5.35 0.16 17.06
C TYR A 151 -5.98 -0.87 17.99
N VAL A 152 -5.69 -2.15 17.76
CA VAL A 152 -6.15 -3.26 18.61
C VAL A 152 -4.95 -4.13 18.99
N PRO A 153 -4.31 -3.88 20.15
CA PRO A 153 -3.06 -4.56 20.54
C PRO A 153 -3.15 -6.10 20.56
N SER A 154 -4.33 -6.65 20.86
CA SER A 154 -4.54 -8.10 20.86
C SER A 154 -4.48 -8.70 19.44
N ILE A 155 -4.99 -7.99 18.42
CA ILE A 155 -4.89 -8.41 17.02
C ILE A 155 -3.44 -8.27 16.54
N SER A 156 -2.83 -7.10 16.76
CA SER A 156 -1.49 -6.83 16.24
C SER A 156 -0.44 -7.74 16.89
N SER A 157 -0.53 -8.01 18.20
CA SER A 157 0.38 -8.93 18.88
C SER A 157 0.20 -10.39 18.46
N SER A 158 -1.04 -10.85 18.28
CA SER A 158 -1.30 -12.25 17.88
C SER A 158 -0.90 -12.51 16.43
N PHE A 159 -1.26 -11.60 15.52
CA PHE A 159 -0.93 -11.76 14.10
C PHE A 159 0.56 -11.57 13.82
N SER A 160 1.24 -10.60 14.45
CA SER A 160 2.71 -10.45 14.29
C SER A 160 3.46 -11.71 14.75
N LYS A 161 3.06 -12.34 15.85
CA LYS A 161 3.63 -13.62 16.29
C LYS A 161 3.41 -14.74 15.27
N LEU A 162 2.19 -14.85 14.72
CA LEU A 162 1.87 -15.84 13.69
C LEU A 162 2.70 -15.61 12.42
N TYR A 163 2.77 -14.37 11.95
CA TYR A 163 3.53 -14.00 10.76
C TYR A 163 5.01 -14.27 10.96
N ASN A 164 5.60 -13.83 12.07
CA ASN A 164 7.04 -13.99 12.33
C ASN A 164 7.46 -15.45 12.52
N ALA A 165 6.53 -16.33 12.91
CA ALA A 165 6.78 -17.76 13.00
C ALA A 165 6.94 -18.45 11.62
N CYS A 166 6.59 -17.78 10.52
CA CYS A 166 6.78 -18.35 9.18
C CYS A 166 8.23 -18.30 8.68
N GLU A 167 9.10 -17.52 9.32
CA GLU A 167 10.53 -17.35 9.00
C GLU A 167 10.84 -16.86 7.56
N VAL A 168 9.83 -16.57 6.75
CA VAL A 168 9.99 -16.01 5.39
C VAL A 168 10.21 -14.51 5.44
N SER A 169 9.49 -13.81 6.32
CA SER A 169 9.50 -12.36 6.46
C SER A 169 9.23 -11.95 7.90
N ASN A 170 9.26 -10.64 8.16
CA ASN A 170 9.03 -10.07 9.48
C ASN A 170 7.90 -9.03 9.46
N CYS A 171 7.09 -9.09 10.51
CA CYS A 171 6.01 -8.19 10.82
C CYS A 171 6.41 -7.33 12.02
N VAL A 172 6.27 -6.02 11.86
CA VAL A 172 6.42 -5.05 12.94
C VAL A 172 5.08 -4.44 13.32
N ILE A 173 5.02 -3.83 14.50
CA ILE A 173 3.86 -3.08 14.97
C ILE A 173 4.28 -1.61 15.09
N TRP A 174 3.55 -0.74 14.41
CA TRP A 174 3.69 0.71 14.48
C TRP A 174 2.45 1.32 15.10
N SER A 175 2.59 2.51 15.69
CA SER A 175 1.42 3.29 16.03
C SER A 175 0.73 3.80 14.78
N SER A 176 -0.58 4.03 14.84
CA SER A 176 -1.31 4.62 13.72
C SER A 176 -0.74 5.99 13.29
N THR A 177 -0.31 6.79 14.26
CA THR A 177 0.40 8.05 14.00
C THR A 177 1.72 7.83 13.27
N GLN A 178 2.50 6.80 13.63
CA GLN A 178 3.73 6.47 12.94
C GLN A 178 3.46 6.00 11.50
N CYS A 179 2.42 5.19 11.27
CA CYS A 179 2.01 4.80 9.92
C CYS A 179 1.59 6.02 9.09
N ALA A 180 0.72 6.87 9.61
CA ALA A 180 0.26 8.09 8.92
C ALA A 180 1.44 8.99 8.53
N LEU A 181 2.36 9.24 9.47
CA LEU A 181 3.53 10.09 9.25
C LEU A 181 4.46 9.57 8.15
N ASN A 182 4.68 8.24 8.08
CA ASN A 182 5.65 7.66 7.16
C ASN A 182 5.06 7.30 5.79
N ILE A 183 3.75 7.04 5.70
CA ILE A 183 3.10 6.53 4.48
C ILE A 183 2.37 7.65 3.73
N PHE A 184 1.57 8.47 4.41
CA PHE A 184 0.66 9.41 3.74
C PHE A 184 1.39 10.50 2.92
N PRO A 185 2.49 11.10 3.39
CA PRO A 185 3.21 12.10 2.61
C PRO A 185 3.78 11.55 1.30
N LEU A 186 4.04 10.25 1.20
CA LEU A 186 4.57 9.62 -0.01
C LEU A 186 3.61 9.75 -1.19
N VAL A 187 2.31 9.76 -0.93
CA VAL A 187 1.29 9.89 -1.99
C VAL A 187 1.40 11.24 -2.69
N ALA A 188 1.70 12.33 -1.97
CA ALA A 188 2.00 13.62 -2.58
C ALA A 188 3.29 13.56 -3.41
N VAL A 189 4.31 12.85 -2.93
CA VAL A 189 5.58 12.69 -3.65
C VAL A 189 5.39 11.91 -4.96
N PHE A 190 4.56 10.86 -4.97
CA PHE A 190 4.26 10.11 -6.20
C PHE A 190 3.54 10.96 -7.25
N ILE A 191 2.61 11.83 -6.83
CA ILE A 191 1.98 12.81 -7.73
C ILE A 191 3.02 13.78 -8.30
N GLY A 192 3.96 14.25 -7.47
CA GLY A 192 5.07 15.09 -7.92
C GLY A 192 5.95 14.41 -8.96
N LEU A 193 6.27 13.13 -8.75
CA LEU A 193 7.04 12.33 -9.71
C LEU A 193 6.28 12.12 -11.03
N GLU A 194 4.96 11.93 -10.99
CA GLU A 194 4.13 11.87 -12.20
C GLU A 194 4.27 13.17 -13.02
N LEU A 195 4.15 14.33 -12.38
CA LEU A 195 4.31 15.64 -13.03
C LEU A 195 5.70 15.87 -13.64
N LEU A 196 6.73 15.28 -13.03
CA LEU A 196 8.11 15.31 -13.54
C LEU A 196 8.36 14.26 -14.63
N GLY A 197 7.39 13.40 -14.96
CA GLY A 197 7.55 12.33 -15.93
C GLY A 197 8.38 11.15 -15.43
N TRP A 198 8.34 10.88 -14.12
CA TRP A 198 9.09 9.83 -13.43
C TRP A 198 10.60 9.87 -13.74
N PRO A 199 11.34 10.93 -13.36
CA PRO A 199 12.79 10.95 -13.53
C PRO A 199 13.47 9.89 -12.66
N LYS A 200 14.70 9.52 -13.01
CA LYS A 200 15.55 8.75 -12.08
C LYS A 200 15.80 9.61 -10.84
N ILE A 201 15.91 8.96 -9.68
CA ILE A 201 16.03 9.67 -8.39
C ILE A 201 17.20 10.65 -8.38
N LYS A 202 18.36 10.24 -8.91
CA LYS A 202 19.57 11.08 -9.00
C LYS A 202 19.44 12.28 -9.95
N ASP A 203 18.44 12.28 -10.83
CA ASP A 203 18.23 13.28 -11.87
C ASP A 203 17.08 14.25 -11.49
N ILE A 204 16.50 14.10 -10.29
CA ILE A 204 15.49 15.04 -9.75
C ILE A 204 16.15 16.40 -9.48
N ASP A 205 15.66 17.45 -10.13
CA ASP A 205 16.04 18.83 -9.85
C ASP A 205 15.31 19.34 -8.61
N THR A 206 16.04 19.42 -7.49
CA THR A 206 15.51 19.84 -6.20
C THR A 206 15.12 21.32 -6.15
N GLU A 207 15.59 22.12 -7.10
CA GLU A 207 15.29 23.55 -7.21
C GLU A 207 14.12 23.83 -8.16
N SER A 208 13.57 22.80 -8.81
CA SER A 208 12.45 22.96 -9.73
C SER A 208 11.15 23.32 -9.00
N GLU A 209 10.32 24.17 -9.63
CA GLU A 209 9.04 24.61 -9.06
C GLU A 209 8.11 23.44 -8.75
N VAL A 210 8.08 22.41 -9.61
CA VAL A 210 7.28 21.20 -9.41
C VAL A 210 7.76 20.43 -8.18
N TRP A 211 9.06 20.29 -7.98
CA TRP A 211 9.59 19.61 -6.81
C TRP A 211 9.34 20.42 -5.53
N SER A 212 9.58 21.73 -5.54
CA SER A 212 9.26 22.59 -4.39
C SER A 212 7.78 22.50 -3.99
N LEU A 213 6.87 22.49 -4.97
CA LEU A 213 5.43 22.29 -4.74
C LEU A 213 5.15 20.91 -4.11
N THR A 214 5.79 19.86 -4.63
CA THR A 214 5.68 18.48 -4.13
C THR A 214 6.07 18.39 -2.65
N ILE A 215 7.19 19.01 -2.29
CA ILE A 215 7.70 19.03 -0.92
C ILE A 215 6.77 19.83 0.00
N ALA A 216 6.28 20.98 -0.45
CA ALA A 216 5.30 21.76 0.30
C ALA A 216 4.00 20.98 0.55
N ALA A 217 3.50 20.25 -0.45
CA ALA A 217 2.32 19.40 -0.33
C ALA A 217 2.54 18.23 0.64
N ALA A 218 3.69 17.55 0.57
CA ALA A 218 4.05 16.48 1.52
C ALA A 218 4.12 17.01 2.96
N LYS A 219 4.66 18.22 3.16
CA LYS A 219 4.68 18.90 4.47
C LYS A 219 3.28 19.22 4.98
N GLU A 220 2.37 19.67 4.11
CA GLU A 220 0.96 19.87 4.50
C GLU A 220 0.31 18.56 5.00
N VAL A 221 0.60 17.42 4.36
CA VAL A 221 0.13 16.10 4.84
C VAL A 221 0.77 15.73 6.19
N GLN A 222 2.07 15.94 6.37
CA GLN A 222 2.77 15.70 7.64
C GLN A 222 2.22 16.57 8.78
N MET A 223 1.69 17.75 8.48
CA MET A 223 1.11 18.65 9.47
C MET A 223 -0.33 18.28 9.87
N LEU A 224 -0.98 17.28 9.27
CA LEU A 224 -2.32 16.84 9.68
C LEU A 224 -2.30 16.26 11.10
N ASP A 225 -3.41 16.40 11.85
CA ASP A 225 -3.45 15.99 13.27
C ASP A 225 -3.25 14.48 13.45
N VAL A 226 -3.63 13.68 12.45
CA VAL A 226 -3.39 12.22 12.41
C VAL A 226 -1.89 11.87 12.50
N CYS A 227 -1.00 12.77 12.07
CA CYS A 227 0.46 12.62 12.14
C CYS A 227 1.03 13.10 13.50
N GLY A 228 0.20 13.68 14.37
CA GLY A 228 0.57 14.13 15.71
C GLY A 228 1.66 15.21 15.76
N GLU A 229 2.19 15.48 16.95
CA GLU A 229 3.25 16.48 17.15
C GLU A 229 4.54 16.13 16.39
N ALA A 230 4.86 14.83 16.29
CA ALA A 230 5.99 14.34 15.50
C ALA A 230 5.85 14.72 14.02
N GLY A 231 4.62 14.75 13.49
CA GLY A 231 4.35 15.22 12.13
C GLY A 231 4.70 16.69 11.92
N THR A 232 4.34 17.56 12.87
CA THR A 232 4.73 18.98 12.81
C THR A 232 6.24 19.17 12.83
N GLN A 233 6.95 18.45 13.71
CA GLN A 233 8.41 18.51 13.78
C GLN A 233 9.06 17.99 12.50
N THR A 234 8.55 16.88 11.95
CA THR A 234 9.04 16.30 10.71
C THR A 234 8.79 17.22 9.52
N ALA A 235 7.64 17.90 9.45
CA ALA A 235 7.36 18.88 8.42
C ALA A 235 8.35 20.05 8.44
N GLN A 236 8.74 20.51 9.63
CA GLN A 236 9.76 21.56 9.77
C GLN A 236 11.14 21.11 9.31
N ALA A 237 11.50 19.85 9.58
CA ALA A 237 12.79 19.26 9.17
C ALA A 237 12.82 18.83 7.70
N THR A 238 11.66 18.59 7.08
CA THR A 238 11.55 18.16 5.69
C THR A 238 12.00 19.29 4.77
N SER A 239 13.03 18.96 3.97
CA SER A 239 13.65 19.78 2.94
C SER A 239 13.50 19.13 1.56
N GLU A 240 13.90 19.87 0.54
CA GLU A 240 13.88 19.48 -0.87
C GLU A 240 14.71 18.20 -1.12
N SER A 241 15.73 17.95 -0.31
CA SER A 241 16.56 16.75 -0.41
C SER A 241 16.00 15.52 0.31
N THR A 242 15.02 15.69 1.21
CA THR A 242 14.59 14.63 2.15
C THR A 242 14.07 13.39 1.42
N PHE A 243 13.13 13.58 0.50
CA PHE A 243 12.54 12.46 -0.24
C PHE A 243 13.48 11.90 -1.32
N VAL A 244 14.37 12.71 -1.89
CA VAL A 244 15.41 12.23 -2.82
C VAL A 244 16.37 11.27 -2.10
N GLN A 245 16.84 11.64 -0.91
CA GLN A 245 17.73 10.79 -0.11
C GLN A 245 17.03 9.50 0.34
N MET A 246 15.77 9.60 0.77
CA MET A 246 14.98 8.42 1.16
C MET A 246 14.75 7.49 -0.04
N PHE A 247 14.39 8.02 -1.21
CA PHE A 247 14.19 7.20 -2.40
C PHE A 247 15.49 6.61 -2.96
N ALA A 248 16.62 7.29 -2.83
CA ALA A 248 17.93 6.71 -3.16
C ALA A 248 18.27 5.52 -2.25
N TYR A 249 17.96 5.63 -0.95
CA TYR A 249 18.09 4.51 -0.02
C TYR A 249 17.17 3.34 -0.38
N LEU A 250 15.90 3.62 -0.73
CA LEU A 250 14.95 2.58 -1.16
C LEU A 250 15.38 1.91 -2.47
N GLU A 251 15.86 2.68 -3.44
CA GLU A 251 16.39 2.15 -4.71
C GLU A 251 17.56 1.19 -4.47
N GLU A 252 18.45 1.51 -3.52
CA GLU A 252 19.54 0.60 -3.14
C GLU A 252 19.02 -0.66 -2.45
N LYS A 253 18.12 -0.50 -1.47
CA LYS A 253 17.62 -1.62 -0.66
C LYS A 253 16.76 -2.59 -1.45
N LEU A 254 15.98 -2.10 -2.41
CA LEU A 254 15.03 -2.90 -3.16
C LEU A 254 15.66 -3.58 -4.38
N ARG A 255 16.96 -3.43 -4.64
CA ARG A 255 17.62 -4.18 -5.71
C ARG A 255 17.37 -5.70 -5.55
N PRO A 256 17.15 -6.43 -6.65
CA PRO A 256 17.26 -6.01 -8.05
C PRO A 256 16.02 -5.35 -8.67
N LEU A 257 15.00 -5.01 -7.88
CA LEU A 257 13.86 -4.24 -8.38
C LEU A 257 14.33 -2.87 -8.90
N ASP A 258 13.83 -2.48 -10.06
CA ASP A 258 13.88 -1.09 -10.50
C ASP A 258 12.81 -0.30 -9.73
N PHE A 259 13.21 0.36 -8.63
CA PHE A 259 12.28 1.05 -7.74
C PHE A 259 11.51 2.18 -8.46
N GLN A 260 12.19 2.92 -9.33
CA GLN A 260 11.57 4.00 -10.09
C GLN A 260 10.54 3.45 -11.09
N ALA A 261 10.90 2.45 -11.90
CA ALA A 261 9.98 1.85 -12.85
C ALA A 261 8.81 1.12 -12.15
N PHE A 262 9.06 0.50 -10.99
CA PHE A 262 8.00 -0.09 -10.17
C PHE A 262 6.99 0.96 -9.73
N ASN A 263 7.43 2.08 -9.16
CA ASN A 263 6.50 3.11 -8.70
C ASN A 263 5.78 3.80 -9.86
N GLN A 264 6.43 3.98 -11.01
CA GLN A 264 5.76 4.44 -12.22
C GLN A 264 4.63 3.49 -12.65
N PHE A 265 4.88 2.18 -12.67
CA PHE A 265 3.85 1.19 -12.95
C PHE A 265 2.74 1.18 -11.88
N HIS A 266 3.12 1.27 -10.62
CA HIS A 266 2.21 1.15 -9.49
C HIS A 266 1.39 2.42 -9.29
N HIS A 267 2.03 3.54 -8.94
CA HIS A 267 1.40 4.81 -8.60
C HIS A 267 1.06 5.67 -9.83
N GLY A 268 1.86 5.60 -10.91
CA GLY A 268 1.53 6.24 -12.19
C GLY A 268 0.50 5.47 -13.03
N GLY A 269 0.06 4.30 -12.56
CA GLY A 269 -0.86 3.43 -13.30
C GLY A 269 -1.87 2.71 -12.41
N LYS A 270 -1.44 1.61 -11.78
CA LYS A 270 -2.31 0.67 -11.07
C LYS A 270 -3.17 1.32 -9.96
N VAL A 271 -2.59 2.20 -9.14
CA VAL A 271 -3.23 2.77 -7.95
C VAL A 271 -3.41 4.29 -8.01
N VAL A 272 -3.27 4.91 -9.18
CA VAL A 272 -3.39 6.37 -9.37
C VAL A 272 -4.69 6.95 -8.78
N GLU A 273 -5.78 6.20 -8.87
CA GLU A 273 -7.07 6.62 -8.36
C GLU A 273 -7.17 6.49 -6.83
N GLN A 274 -6.52 5.49 -6.24
CA GLN A 274 -6.38 5.40 -4.78
C GLN A 274 -5.59 6.61 -4.28
N ASP A 275 -4.50 6.97 -4.98
CA ASP A 275 -3.65 8.11 -4.60
C ASP A 275 -4.46 9.41 -4.63
N ARG A 276 -5.28 9.62 -5.67
CA ARG A 276 -6.23 10.75 -5.75
C ARG A 276 -7.22 10.77 -4.60
N ILE A 277 -7.91 9.65 -4.33
CA ILE A 277 -8.86 9.51 -3.21
C ILE A 277 -8.18 9.84 -1.87
N HIS A 278 -6.94 9.37 -1.68
CA HIS A 278 -6.19 9.65 -0.46
C HIS A 278 -5.89 11.14 -0.32
N ILE A 279 -5.39 11.81 -1.38
CA ILE A 279 -5.09 13.24 -1.35
C ILE A 279 -6.35 14.08 -1.14
N GLU A 280 -7.46 13.76 -1.79
CA GLU A 280 -8.75 14.45 -1.59
C GLU A 280 -9.18 14.38 -0.12
N ARG A 281 -9.06 13.20 0.51
CA ARG A 281 -9.35 13.03 1.93
C ARG A 281 -8.40 13.82 2.83
N CYS A 282 -7.10 13.85 2.53
CA CYS A 282 -6.13 14.69 3.25
C CYS A 282 -6.47 16.18 3.13
N ILE A 283 -6.89 16.64 1.95
CA ILE A 283 -7.35 18.03 1.74
C ILE A 283 -8.59 18.31 2.60
N SER A 284 -9.60 17.45 2.55
CA SER A 284 -10.83 17.62 3.34
C SER A 284 -10.54 17.63 4.84
N GLN A 285 -9.69 16.72 5.32
CA GLN A 285 -9.28 16.65 6.72
C GLN A 285 -8.55 17.92 7.14
N GLY A 286 -7.54 18.36 6.36
CA GLY A 286 -6.81 19.58 6.69
C GLY A 286 -7.72 20.81 6.77
N VAL A 287 -8.67 20.95 5.84
CA VAL A 287 -9.65 22.05 5.90
C VAL A 287 -10.51 21.97 7.16
N ALA A 288 -10.95 20.78 7.56
CA ALA A 288 -11.71 20.58 8.80
C ALA A 288 -10.87 20.93 10.06
N GLU A 289 -9.55 20.70 10.01
CA GLU A 289 -8.58 21.08 11.04
C GLU A 289 -8.18 22.57 10.99
N GLY A 290 -8.77 23.36 10.08
CA GLY A 290 -8.44 24.79 9.90
C GLY A 290 -7.15 25.06 9.14
N LYS A 291 -6.60 24.05 8.45
CA LYS A 291 -5.40 24.13 7.61
C LYS A 291 -5.80 24.34 6.15
N PRO A 292 -5.17 25.28 5.41
CA PRO A 292 -5.63 25.64 4.06
C PRO A 292 -5.39 24.56 3.00
N MET A 293 -4.37 23.72 3.16
CA MET A 293 -3.96 22.67 2.21
C MET A 293 -3.71 23.20 0.79
N SER A 294 -3.09 24.38 0.68
CA SER A 294 -2.97 25.11 -0.59
C SER A 294 -2.00 24.43 -1.55
N ALA A 295 -0.86 23.96 -1.06
CA ALA A 295 0.13 23.27 -1.90
C ALA A 295 -0.43 21.93 -2.39
N LEU A 296 -1.07 21.17 -1.51
CA LEU A 296 -1.65 19.88 -1.85
C LEU A 296 -2.82 20.00 -2.84
N LYS A 297 -3.69 21.01 -2.68
CA LYS A 297 -4.73 21.35 -3.67
C LYS A 297 -4.14 21.69 -5.02
N THR A 298 -3.10 22.52 -5.05
CA THR A 298 -2.44 22.95 -6.29
C THR A 298 -1.80 21.75 -6.99
N LEU A 299 -1.07 20.91 -6.24
CA LEU A 299 -0.43 19.70 -6.75
C LEU A 299 -1.45 18.74 -7.38
N LEU A 300 -2.58 18.49 -6.71
CA LEU A 300 -3.65 17.64 -7.24
C LEU A 300 -4.29 18.22 -8.52
N GLN A 301 -4.41 19.55 -8.61
CA GLN A 301 -4.95 20.21 -9.80
C GLN A 301 -4.00 20.09 -11.01
N SER A 302 -2.69 20.07 -10.78
CA SER A 302 -1.68 19.98 -11.84
C SER A 302 -1.71 18.65 -12.61
N ILE A 303 -2.23 17.57 -12.03
CA ILE A 303 -2.39 16.26 -12.71
C ILE A 303 -3.75 16.08 -13.41
N ASN A 304 -4.60 17.12 -13.48
CA ASN A 304 -5.91 17.08 -14.14
C ASN A 304 -5.89 17.71 -15.56
N HIS A 305 -4.73 17.69 -16.23
CA HIS A 305 -4.55 18.18 -17.60
C HIS A 305 -4.29 17.05 -18.58
#